data_AF-A0A9D7J891-F1
#
_entry.id   AF-A0A9D7J891-F1
#
_cell.length_a   1.000
_cell.length_b   1.000
_cell.length_c   1.000
_cell.angle_alpha   90.00
_cell.angle_beta   90.00
_cell.angle_gamma   90.00
#
_symmetry.space_group_name_H-M   'P 1'
#
loop_
_entity.id
_entity.type
_entity.pdbx_description
1 polymer ?
#
loop_
_entity_poly.entity_id
_entity_poly.type
_entity_poly.pdbx_seq_one_letter_code
_entity_poly.pdbx_strand_id
1 'polypeptide(L)'
;MSNTAHYVVYHDLIHGPGGAGQSLADAIGRYTLAEATDVAARLGYCTRRPIAGQPPDILFRPLPGALTPIGFWRGNGENPALPWPAEHVVEVDPTRRTALVDILTSGEVGIRYRGIALCRMCQRYLGSCDMWGHDHLWPQGLEHYVTDHGVWPPGADGLLTAASALT
;
A
#
# COMPACT_ATOMS: atom_id res chain seq x y z
N MET A 1 -32.81 4.51 2.59
CA MET A 1 -31.57 4.94 3.27
C MET A 1 -30.42 4.72 2.29
N SER A 2 -29.90 5.78 1.68
CA SER A 2 -28.84 5.70 0.67
C SER A 2 -27.53 5.36 1.35
N ASN A 3 -26.95 4.20 1.03
CA ASN A 3 -25.69 3.73 1.58
C ASN A 3 -24.56 4.45 0.83
N THR A 4 -24.21 5.67 1.26
CA THR A 4 -23.14 6.45 0.65
C THR A 4 -21.79 5.85 1.06
N ALA A 5 -21.27 4.93 0.24
CA ALA A 5 -19.92 4.44 0.39
C ALA A 5 -18.93 5.57 0.06
N HIS A 6 -18.02 5.85 0.99
CA HIS A 6 -16.96 6.84 0.81
C HIS A 6 -15.69 6.13 0.34
N TYR A 7 -15.14 6.55 -0.80
CA TYR A 7 -13.93 6.00 -1.39
C TYR A 7 -12.74 6.92 -1.12
N VAL A 8 -11.57 6.35 -0.86
CA VAL A 8 -10.31 7.08 -0.70
C VAL A 8 -9.49 6.90 -1.98
N VAL A 9 -9.09 8.01 -2.61
CA VAL A 9 -8.20 8.00 -3.77
C VAL A 9 -6.82 8.48 -3.33
N TYR A 10 -5.81 7.61 -3.41
CA TYR A 10 -4.43 8.00 -3.12
C TYR A 10 -3.83 8.71 -4.33
N HIS A 11 -3.71 10.04 -4.26
CA HIS A 11 -3.00 10.84 -5.26
C HIS A 11 -1.47 10.75 -5.07
N ASP A 12 -0.75 10.80 -6.20
CA ASP A 12 0.70 10.69 -6.35
C ASP A 12 1.56 11.41 -5.29
N LEU A 13 2.45 10.65 -4.64
CA LEU A 13 3.67 11.13 -3.96
C LEU A 13 4.96 10.85 -4.76
N ILE A 14 4.88 10.44 -6.04
CA ILE A 14 6.03 9.84 -6.75
C ILE A 14 6.59 10.70 -7.92
N HIS A 15 6.16 11.95 -8.11
CA HIS A 15 6.71 12.81 -9.18
C HIS A 15 7.22 14.19 -8.70
N GLY A 16 8.55 14.30 -8.52
CA GLY A 16 9.44 15.40 -8.95
C GLY A 16 9.26 16.83 -8.40
N PRO A 17 10.33 17.66 -8.38
CA PRO A 17 10.38 18.93 -7.66
C PRO A 17 9.58 20.00 -8.41
N GLY A 18 8.43 20.40 -7.88
CA GLY A 18 7.65 21.51 -8.43
C GLY A 18 6.15 21.52 -8.09
N GLY A 19 5.58 20.44 -7.58
CA GLY A 19 4.20 20.41 -7.09
C GLY A 19 4.13 20.95 -5.66
N ALA A 20 3.49 22.10 -5.47
CA ALA A 20 3.23 22.67 -4.15
C ALA A 20 2.57 21.61 -3.23
N GLY A 21 3.14 21.47 -2.03
CA GLY A 21 2.74 20.46 -1.06
C GLY A 21 1.25 20.50 -0.75
N GLN A 22 0.57 19.41 -1.04
CA GLN A 22 -0.66 19.03 -0.34
C GLN A 22 -0.27 17.96 0.66
N SER A 23 -0.69 18.16 1.91
CA SER A 23 -0.33 17.24 2.99
C SER A 23 -0.98 15.87 2.74
N LEU A 24 -0.41 14.81 3.33
CA LEU A 24 -1.00 13.47 3.34
C LEU A 24 -2.46 13.47 3.84
N ALA A 25 -2.85 14.48 4.63
CA ALA A 25 -4.21 14.67 5.11
C ALA A 25 -5.17 15.30 4.08
N ASP A 26 -4.65 16.07 3.11
CA ASP A 26 -5.46 16.76 2.08
C ASP A 26 -5.84 15.84 0.91
N ALA A 27 -5.07 14.79 0.67
CA ALA A 27 -5.32 13.82 -0.40
C ALA A 27 -6.37 12.74 -0.06
N ILE A 28 -6.83 12.65 1.19
CA ILE A 28 -7.86 11.69 1.63
C ILE A 28 -9.24 12.33 1.46
N GLY A 29 -9.70 12.44 0.21
CA GLY A 29 -11.08 12.82 -0.09
C GLY A 29 -12.04 11.64 0.13
N ARG A 30 -13.22 11.90 0.69
CA ARG A 30 -14.33 10.93 0.74
C ARG A 30 -15.18 11.10 -0.51
N TYR A 31 -14.93 10.30 -1.54
CA TYR A 31 -15.67 10.40 -2.80
C TYR A 31 -16.88 9.46 -2.83
N THR A 32 -17.92 9.84 -3.57
CA THR A 32 -18.93 8.89 -4.09
C THR A 32 -18.33 8.09 -5.25
N LEU A 33 -19.00 7.01 -5.68
CA LEU A 33 -18.48 6.15 -6.76
C LEU A 33 -18.31 6.91 -8.08
N ALA A 34 -19.25 7.81 -8.38
CA ALA A 34 -19.20 8.66 -9.56
C ALA A 34 -18.00 9.61 -9.52
N GLU A 35 -17.74 10.23 -8.35
CA GLU A 35 -16.61 11.14 -8.17
C GLU A 35 -15.26 10.39 -8.19
N ALA A 36 -15.17 9.21 -7.55
CA ALA A 36 -13.97 8.39 -7.58
C ALA A 36 -13.62 7.93 -9.01
N THR A 37 -14.64 7.63 -9.83
CA THR A 37 -14.48 7.26 -11.24
C THR A 37 -14.01 8.45 -12.08
N ASP A 38 -14.58 9.64 -11.89
CA ASP A 38 -14.17 10.87 -12.59
C ASP A 38 -12.73 11.26 -12.22
N VAL A 39 -12.39 11.20 -10.93
CA VAL A 39 -11.04 11.46 -10.43
C VAL A 39 -10.04 10.46 -11.02
N ALA A 40 -10.35 9.15 -11.02
CA ALA A 40 -9.48 8.13 -11.60
C ALA A 40 -9.25 8.33 -13.11
N ALA A 41 -10.29 8.76 -13.84
CA ALA A 41 -10.21 9.07 -15.27
C ALA A 41 -9.36 10.33 -15.55
N ARG A 42 -9.53 11.39 -14.77
CA ARG A 42 -8.78 12.66 -14.89
C ARG A 42 -7.30 12.51 -14.56
N LEU A 43 -6.97 11.65 -13.59
CA LEU A 43 -5.60 11.39 -13.15
C LEU A 43 -4.89 10.33 -14.01
N GLY A 44 -5.56 9.77 -15.01
CA GLY A 44 -4.94 8.86 -15.97
C GLY A 44 -4.52 7.51 -15.38
N TYR A 45 -5.16 7.04 -14.30
CA TYR A 45 -4.95 5.68 -13.80
C TYR A 45 -5.32 4.65 -14.89
N CYS A 46 -4.54 3.57 -15.02
CA CYS A 46 -4.87 2.46 -15.92
C CYS A 46 -6.10 1.71 -15.40
N THR A 47 -7.30 2.15 -15.75
CA THR A 47 -8.43 1.23 -15.85
C THR A 47 -8.14 0.35 -17.07
N ARG A 48 -8.17 -0.98 -16.93
CA ARG A 48 -8.26 -1.83 -18.14
C ARG A 48 -9.48 -1.35 -18.94
N ARG A 49 -9.42 -1.42 -20.28
CA ARG A 49 -10.62 -1.31 -21.11
C ARG A 49 -11.70 -2.22 -20.49
N PRO A 50 -12.89 -1.70 -20.16
CA PRO A 50 -13.95 -2.54 -19.62
C PRO A 50 -14.25 -3.67 -20.59
N ILE A 51 -14.29 -4.90 -20.10
CA ILE A 51 -14.90 -6.01 -20.83
C ILE A 51 -16.38 -5.61 -21.00
N ALA A 52 -16.92 -5.67 -22.22
CA ALA A 52 -18.29 -5.25 -22.48
C ALA A 52 -19.26 -5.99 -21.52
N GLY A 53 -19.92 -5.24 -20.64
CA GLY A 53 -20.85 -5.78 -19.63
C GLY A 53 -20.28 -5.97 -18.22
N GLN A 54 -18.97 -5.78 -17.99
CA GLN A 54 -18.40 -5.69 -16.64
C GLN A 54 -18.05 -4.24 -16.29
N PRO A 55 -18.37 -3.77 -15.07
CA PRO A 55 -17.81 -2.52 -14.58
C PRO A 55 -16.28 -2.62 -14.63
N PRO A 56 -15.56 -1.51 -14.91
CA PRO A 56 -14.10 -1.53 -14.80
C PRO A 56 -13.75 -2.07 -13.41
N ASP A 57 -12.82 -3.02 -13.33
CA ASP A 57 -12.23 -3.51 -12.08
C ASP A 57 -11.41 -2.37 -11.44
N ILE A 58 -12.09 -1.29 -11.08
CA ILE A 58 -11.58 -0.34 -10.13
C ILE A 58 -11.96 -0.96 -8.80
N LEU A 59 -10.99 -1.67 -8.20
CA LEU A 59 -11.12 -2.24 -6.87
C LEU A 59 -11.15 -1.11 -5.82
N PHE A 60 -12.14 -0.24 -5.91
CA PHE A 60 -12.54 0.63 -4.82
C PHE A 60 -13.50 -0.15 -3.95
N ARG A 61 -13.00 -1.19 -3.28
CA ARG A 61 -13.77 -1.76 -2.17
C ARG A 61 -13.68 -0.73 -1.04
N PRO A 62 -14.79 -0.30 -0.41
CA PRO A 62 -14.71 0.53 0.77
C PRO A 62 -13.91 -0.24 1.82
N LEU A 63 -12.71 0.25 2.13
CA LEU A 63 -11.89 -0.30 3.19
C LEU A 63 -12.64 -0.05 4.50
N PRO A 64 -12.99 -1.09 5.28
CA PRO A 64 -13.57 -0.90 6.60
C PRO A 64 -12.50 -0.26 7.48
N GLY A 65 -12.73 0.97 7.97
CA GLY A 65 -11.79 1.65 8.87
C GLY A 65 -10.51 2.17 8.20
N ALA A 66 -9.71 2.93 8.97
CA ALA A 66 -8.42 3.43 8.50
C ALA A 66 -7.40 2.29 8.54
N LEU A 67 -6.90 1.86 7.37
CA LEU A 67 -5.82 0.87 7.31
C LEU A 67 -4.54 1.41 7.96
N THR A 68 -3.82 0.53 8.63
CA THR A 68 -2.50 0.86 9.19
C THR A 68 -1.41 0.60 8.13
N PRO A 69 -0.69 1.63 7.64
CA PRO A 69 0.38 1.43 6.66
C PRO A 69 1.61 0.82 7.32
N ILE A 70 2.24 -0.15 6.66
CA ILE A 70 3.47 -0.82 7.10
C ILE A 70 4.45 -0.98 5.94
N GLY A 71 5.74 -0.77 6.21
CA GLY A 71 6.82 -1.04 5.25
C GLY A 71 6.94 -0.03 4.10
N PHE A 72 6.37 1.16 4.26
CA PHE A 72 6.63 2.29 3.37
C PHE A 72 7.93 2.97 3.80
N TRP A 73 8.91 2.95 2.90
CA TRP A 73 10.27 3.40 3.17
C TRP A 73 10.55 4.75 2.52
N ARG A 74 11.42 5.55 3.15
CA ARG A 74 12.00 6.74 2.51
C ARG A 74 12.76 6.33 1.25
N GLY A 75 12.47 6.95 0.11
CA GLY A 75 13.29 6.90 -1.11
C GLY A 75 14.10 8.18 -1.35
N ASN A 76 14.91 8.16 -2.42
CA ASN A 76 15.71 9.32 -2.82
C ASN A 76 14.80 10.45 -3.32
N GLY A 77 14.67 11.52 -2.53
CA GLY A 77 13.80 12.67 -2.84
C GLY A 77 12.34 12.50 -2.43
N GLU A 78 12.00 11.39 -1.75
CA GLU A 78 10.67 11.11 -1.22
C GLU A 78 10.54 11.61 0.24
N ASN A 79 9.34 11.47 0.82
CA ASN A 79 8.99 11.97 2.15
C ASN A 79 10.06 11.61 3.22
N PRO A 80 10.79 12.60 3.77
CA PRO A 80 11.86 12.35 4.74
C PRO A 80 11.35 11.85 6.10
N ALA A 81 10.03 11.95 6.36
CA ALA A 81 9.42 11.45 7.58
C ALA A 81 9.24 9.91 7.58
N LEU A 82 9.42 9.25 6.44
CA LEU A 82 9.37 7.79 6.38
C LEU A 82 10.67 7.17 6.92
N PRO A 83 10.60 5.97 7.52
CA PRO A 83 11.78 5.28 8.02
C PRO A 83 12.73 4.83 6.91
N TRP A 84 14.01 4.63 7.27
CA TRP A 84 14.97 3.97 6.39
C TRP A 84 15.10 2.49 6.77
N PRO A 85 14.97 1.53 5.83
CA PRO A 85 14.84 0.11 6.17
C PRO A 85 16.06 -0.46 6.89
N ALA A 86 17.27 0.04 6.60
CA ALA A 86 18.49 -0.44 7.24
C ALA A 86 18.53 -0.15 8.76
N GLU A 87 17.73 0.80 9.25
CA GLU A 87 17.61 1.12 10.68
C GLU A 87 16.72 0.12 11.44
N HIS A 88 16.04 -0.77 10.72
CA HIS A 88 15.07 -1.73 11.25
C HIS A 88 15.52 -3.18 11.07
N VAL A 89 16.81 -3.42 10.82
CA VAL A 89 17.39 -4.76 10.79
C VAL A 89 17.52 -5.27 12.22
N VAL A 90 16.78 -6.31 12.56
CA VAL A 90 16.76 -6.89 13.91
C VAL A 90 16.69 -8.41 13.86
N GLU A 91 17.23 -9.04 14.90
CA GLU A 91 17.07 -10.47 15.10
C GLU A 91 15.66 -10.76 15.63
N VAL A 92 14.97 -11.68 14.96
CA VAL A 92 13.59 -12.07 15.26
C VAL A 92 13.51 -13.58 15.20
N ASP A 93 12.71 -14.14 16.12
CA ASP A 93 12.38 -15.56 16.13
C ASP A 93 11.97 -16.05 14.72
N PRO A 94 12.55 -17.16 14.21
CA PRO A 94 12.26 -17.67 12.88
C PRO A 94 10.78 -17.95 12.62
N THR A 95 10.03 -18.41 13.63
CA THR A 95 8.60 -18.71 13.48
C THR A 95 7.80 -17.45 13.20
N ARG A 96 8.07 -16.38 13.96
CA ARG A 96 7.46 -15.06 13.72
C ARG A 96 7.83 -14.49 12.36
N ARG A 97 9.09 -14.68 11.94
CA ARG A 97 9.56 -14.26 10.62
C ARG A 97 8.77 -14.95 9.51
N THR A 98 8.65 -16.27 9.56
CA THR A 98 7.87 -17.05 8.60
C THR A 98 6.41 -16.60 8.57
N ALA A 99 5.77 -16.45 9.74
CA ALA A 99 4.37 -16.02 9.82
C ALA A 99 4.15 -14.64 9.18
N LEU A 100 5.07 -13.69 9.41
CA LEU A 100 4.97 -12.38 8.77
C LEU A 100 5.11 -12.48 7.24
N VAL A 101 6.06 -13.29 6.75
CA VAL A 101 6.25 -13.51 5.31
C VAL A 101 5.00 -14.13 4.66
N ASP A 102 4.38 -15.10 5.33
CA ASP A 102 3.15 -15.74 4.85
C ASP A 102 2.00 -14.74 4.75
N ILE A 103 1.85 -13.85 5.74
CA ILE A 103 0.84 -12.76 5.68
C ILE A 103 1.14 -11.79 4.53
N LEU A 104 2.39 -11.32 4.41
CA LEU A 104 2.77 -10.33 3.40
C LEU A 104 2.58 -10.84 1.98
N THR A 105 2.81 -12.14 1.75
CA THR A 105 2.67 -12.79 0.44
C THR A 105 1.23 -13.20 0.11
N SER A 106 0.36 -13.38 1.12
CA SER A 106 -1.05 -13.77 0.95
C SER A 106 -2.03 -12.59 0.89
N GLY A 107 -1.54 -11.35 1.05
CA GLY A 107 -2.37 -10.15 0.95
C GLY A 107 -3.14 -10.04 -0.36
N GLU A 108 -4.28 -9.33 -0.32
CA GLU A 108 -5.05 -8.99 -1.52
C GLU A 108 -4.47 -7.73 -2.19
N VAL A 109 -4.58 -7.62 -3.51
CA VAL A 109 -4.18 -6.38 -4.20
C VAL A 109 -5.21 -5.29 -3.90
N GLY A 110 -4.77 -4.21 -3.25
CA GLY A 110 -5.58 -3.02 -2.99
C GLY A 110 -5.51 -2.02 -4.14
N ILE A 111 -4.29 -1.58 -4.48
CA ILE A 111 -4.04 -0.54 -5.50
C ILE A 111 -2.96 -1.01 -6.47
N ARG A 112 -3.06 -0.62 -7.75
CA ARG A 112 -2.05 -0.88 -8.79
C ARG A 112 -1.51 0.42 -9.36
N TYR A 113 -0.21 0.49 -9.56
CA TYR A 113 0.51 1.63 -10.10
C TYR A 113 1.12 1.31 -11.47
N ARG A 114 1.57 2.35 -12.19
CA ARG A 114 2.30 2.22 -13.46
C ARG A 114 3.82 2.06 -13.30
N GLY A 115 4.33 2.32 -12.10
CA GLY A 115 5.75 2.18 -11.76
C GLY A 115 6.03 0.87 -11.04
N ILE A 116 7.29 0.42 -11.11
CA ILE A 116 7.80 -0.71 -10.33
C ILE A 116 8.63 -0.17 -9.17
N ALA A 117 8.35 -0.63 -7.96
CA ALA A 117 9.15 -0.32 -6.79
C ALA A 117 10.49 -1.08 -6.82
N LEU A 118 11.53 -0.44 -6.29
CA LEU A 118 12.86 -1.03 -6.10
C LEU A 118 13.17 -1.13 -4.62
N CYS A 119 13.80 -2.24 -4.22
CA CYS A 119 14.34 -2.39 -2.89
C CYS A 119 15.35 -1.27 -2.59
N ARG A 120 15.17 -0.55 -1.48
CA ARG A 120 16.06 0.57 -1.12
C ARG A 120 17.45 0.11 -0.68
N MET A 121 17.62 -1.17 -0.33
CA MET A 121 18.90 -1.73 0.13
C MET A 121 19.69 -2.41 -1.00
N CYS A 122 19.03 -3.12 -1.92
CA CYS A 122 19.72 -3.90 -2.96
C CYS A 122 19.24 -3.59 -4.40
N GLN A 123 18.29 -2.67 -4.60
CA GLN A 123 17.75 -2.28 -5.90
C GLN A 123 17.05 -3.39 -6.70
N ARG A 124 16.75 -4.54 -6.07
CA ARG A 124 15.92 -5.59 -6.67
C ARG A 124 14.53 -5.03 -7.01
N TYR A 125 13.99 -5.42 -8.17
CA TYR A 125 12.59 -5.17 -8.51
C TYR A 125 11.66 -5.84 -7.51
N LEU A 126 10.78 -5.05 -6.94
CA LEU A 126 9.68 -5.49 -6.09
C LEU A 126 8.39 -5.52 -6.93
N GLY A 127 7.28 -5.06 -6.36
CA GLY A 127 6.00 -4.98 -7.04
C GLY A 127 5.65 -3.62 -7.61
N SER A 128 4.43 -3.54 -8.14
CA SER A 128 3.79 -2.32 -8.67
C SER A 128 2.44 -2.07 -8.02
N CYS A 129 2.19 -2.70 -6.87
CA CYS A 129 0.90 -2.68 -6.19
C CYS A 129 1.08 -2.43 -4.70
N ASP A 130 0.05 -1.88 -4.07
CA ASP A 130 -0.13 -2.00 -2.62
C ASP A 130 -1.05 -3.18 -2.33
N MET A 131 -0.66 -3.96 -1.34
CA MET A 131 -1.35 -5.12 -0.81
C MET A 131 -2.07 -4.73 0.48
N TRP A 132 -3.17 -5.39 0.79
CA TRP A 132 -3.92 -5.17 2.03
C TRP A 132 -4.39 -6.48 2.64
N GLY A 133 -4.64 -6.45 3.95
CA GLY A 133 -5.13 -7.58 4.73
C GLY A 133 -5.03 -7.30 6.23
N HIS A 134 -5.89 -7.91 7.03
CA HIS A 134 -5.88 -7.77 8.50
C HIS A 134 -5.81 -6.30 8.98
N ASP A 135 -6.58 -5.40 8.34
CA ASP A 135 -6.60 -3.94 8.61
C ASP A 135 -5.27 -3.19 8.37
N HIS A 136 -4.35 -3.78 7.59
CA HIS A 136 -3.08 -3.17 7.21
C HIS A 136 -2.96 -3.01 5.69
N LEU A 137 -2.08 -2.08 5.28
CA LEU A 137 -1.70 -1.81 3.89
C LEU A 137 -0.17 -1.86 3.79
N TRP A 138 0.37 -2.51 2.76
CA TRP A 138 1.82 -2.59 2.54
C TRP A 138 2.19 -2.65 1.04
N PRO A 139 3.40 -2.23 0.66
CA PRO A 139 3.84 -2.38 -0.72
C PRO A 139 4.08 -3.86 -1.08
N GLN A 140 3.71 -4.24 -2.29
CA GLN A 140 4.03 -5.56 -2.84
C GLN A 140 5.55 -5.77 -2.86
N GLY A 141 6.00 -6.93 -2.37
CA GLY A 141 7.42 -7.25 -2.24
C GLY A 141 8.02 -6.87 -0.88
N LEU A 142 7.22 -6.42 0.10
CA LEU A 142 7.73 -6.10 1.45
C LEU A 142 8.39 -7.30 2.12
N GLU A 143 7.96 -8.53 1.83
CA GLU A 143 8.55 -9.77 2.34
C GLU A 143 10.05 -9.87 2.03
N HIS A 144 10.51 -9.30 0.91
CA HIS A 144 11.92 -9.29 0.53
C HIS A 144 12.80 -8.61 1.59
N TYR A 145 12.32 -7.53 2.22
CA TYR A 145 13.06 -6.87 3.29
C TYR A 145 13.19 -7.78 4.52
N VAL A 146 12.16 -8.58 4.81
CA VAL A 146 12.14 -9.51 5.93
C VAL A 146 13.05 -10.72 5.66
N THR A 147 13.02 -11.27 4.45
CA THR A 147 13.77 -12.49 4.09
C THR A 147 15.23 -12.22 3.77
N ASP A 148 15.52 -11.21 2.94
CA ASP A 148 16.85 -11.00 2.39
C ASP A 148 17.66 -9.96 3.18
N HIS A 149 17.00 -9.10 3.95
CA HIS A 149 17.65 -7.99 4.65
C HIS A 149 17.48 -8.01 6.16
N GLY A 150 16.73 -8.97 6.71
CA GLY A 150 16.53 -9.08 8.15
C GLY A 150 15.72 -7.94 8.75
N VAL A 151 15.02 -7.15 7.94
CA VAL A 151 14.24 -5.99 8.38
C VAL A 151 12.97 -6.46 9.07
N TRP A 152 12.66 -5.86 10.22
CA TRP A 152 11.35 -5.97 10.88
C TRP A 152 10.61 -4.63 10.76
N PRO A 153 9.63 -4.51 9.85
CA PRO A 153 9.01 -3.22 9.60
C PRO A 153 8.27 -2.66 10.82
N PRO A 154 8.31 -1.33 11.06
CA PRO A 154 7.43 -0.69 12.04
C PRO A 154 5.97 -1.05 11.77
N GLY A 155 5.30 -1.63 12.76
CA GLY A 155 3.91 -2.12 12.62
C GLY A 155 3.79 -3.63 12.40
N ALA A 156 4.88 -4.37 12.17
CA ALA A 156 4.84 -5.82 11.92
C ALA A 156 4.20 -6.62 13.07
N ASP A 157 4.42 -6.19 14.31
CA ASP A 157 3.80 -6.81 15.48
C ASP A 157 2.28 -6.57 15.52
N GLY A 158 1.83 -5.40 15.07
CA GLY A 158 0.41 -5.08 14.92
C GLY A 158 -0.25 -5.96 13.86
N LEU A 159 0.42 -6.15 12.72
CA LEU A 159 -0.05 -7.01 11.65
C LEU A 159 -0.16 -8.48 12.10
N LEU A 160 0.86 -9.01 12.76
CA LEU A 160 0.82 -10.38 13.31
C LEU A 160 -0.31 -10.57 14.34
N THR A 161 -0.50 -9.58 15.20
CA THR A 161 -1.57 -9.60 16.22
C THR A 161 -2.94 -9.60 15.55
N ALA A 162 -3.15 -8.73 14.56
CA ALA A 162 -4.40 -8.66 13.81
C ALA A 162 -4.69 -9.95 13.03
N ALA A 163 -3.66 -10.58 12.45
CA ALA A 163 -3.81 -11.84 11.73
C ALA A 163 -4.19 -13.00 12.66
N SER A 164 -3.59 -13.07 13.84
CA SER A 164 -3.86 -14.12 14.83
C SER A 164 -5.24 -13.99 15.50
N ALA A 165 -5.83 -12.80 15.50
CA ALA A 165 -7.17 -12.56 16.09
C ALA A 165 -8.33 -13.03 15.19
N LEU A 166 -8.05 -13.39 13.94
CA LEU A 166 -9.04 -13.74 12.92
C LEU A 166 -9.06 -15.24 12.55
N THR A 167 -8.22 -16.05 13.21
CA THR A 167 -8.16 -17.52 13.13
C THR A 167 -8.83 -18.19 14.31
#